data_AF-A0A969MT03-F1
#
_entry.id   AF-A0A969MT03-F1
#
_cell.length_a   1.000
_cell.length_b   1.000
_cell.length_c   1.000
_cell.angle_alpha   90.00
_cell.angle_beta   90.00
_cell.angle_gamma   90.00
#
_symmetry.space_group_name_H-M   'P 1'
#
loop_
_entity.id
_entity.type
_entity.pdbx_description
1 polymer ?
#
loop_
_entity_poly.entity_id
_entity_poly.type
_entity_poly.pdbx_seq_one_letter_code
_entity_poly.pdbx_strand_id
1 'polypeptide(L)' 'MIDRMKWASALSTRPSLEAAVGEVVERAERSLQAPADLGLVFISSAFASEYSRLLPL' A
#
# COMPACT_ATOMS: atom_id res chain seq x y z
N MET A 1 2.60 -6.63 30.07
CA MET A 1 2.56 -7.20 28.71
C MET A 1 2.91 -6.08 27.76
N ILE A 2 3.98 -6.18 26.97
CA ILE A 2 4.37 -5.12 26.03
C ILE A 2 3.44 -5.25 24.83
N ASP A 3 2.54 -4.28 24.66
CA ASP A 3 1.76 -4.17 23.43
C ASP A 3 2.72 -3.83 22.29
N ARG A 4 2.96 -4.78 21.39
CA ARG A 4 3.83 -4.55 20.24
C ARG A 4 3.02 -3.90 19.14
N MET A 5 3.50 -2.76 18.65
CA MET A 5 2.99 -2.14 17.43
C MET A 5 2.90 -3.19 16.32
N LYS A 6 1.71 -3.36 15.76
CA LYS A 6 1.46 -4.20 14.59
C LYS A 6 1.44 -3.30 13.35
N TRP A 7 1.90 -3.84 12.24
CA TRP A 7 1.92 -3.14 10.95
C TRP A 7 1.66 -4.13 9.83
N ALA A 8 1.01 -3.66 8.76
CA ALA A 8 0.72 -4.42 7.57
C ALA A 8 0.83 -3.50 6.34
N SER A 9 1.17 -4.08 5.18
CA SER A 9 1.25 -3.36 3.91
C SER A 9 0.61 -4.19 2.80
N ALA A 10 -0.07 -3.53 1.87
CA ALA A 10 -0.66 -4.16 0.70
C ALA A 10 -0.42 -3.29 -0.55
N LEU A 11 -0.35 -3.94 -1.71
CA LEU A 11 -0.22 -3.30 -3.02
C LEU A 11 -1.36 -3.77 -3.92
N SER A 12 -1.94 -2.83 -4.67
CA SER A 12 -2.94 -3.13 -5.70
C SER A 12 -2.38 -2.86 -7.09
N THR A 13 -2.80 -3.69 -8.04
CA THR A 13 -2.51 -3.54 -9.48
C THR A 13 -3.77 -3.17 -10.27
N ARG A 14 -4.86 -2.80 -9.58
CA ARG A 14 -6.10 -2.39 -10.23
C ARG A 14 -5.93 -1.02 -10.88
N PRO A 15 -6.45 -0.80 -12.11
CA PRO A 15 -6.36 0.48 -12.79
C PRO A 15 -7.29 1.54 -12.19
N SER A 16 -8.41 1.13 -11.58
CA SER A 16 -9.30 2.06 -10.87
C SER A 16 -8.74 2.38 -9.49
N LEU A 17 -8.66 3.68 -9.17
CA LEU A 17 -8.16 4.15 -7.88
C LEU A 17 -9.07 3.70 -6.74
N GLU A 18 -10.38 3.84 -6.89
CA GLU A 18 -11.38 3.45 -5.90
C GLU A 18 -11.30 1.95 -5.62
N ALA A 19 -11.21 1.14 -6.68
CA ALA A 19 -11.11 -0.30 -6.56
C ALA A 19 -9.76 -0.74 -5.98
N ALA A 20 -8.68 -0.01 -6.27
CA ALA A 20 -7.34 -0.24 -5.73
C ALA A 20 -7.26 0.08 -4.24
N VAL A 21 -7.81 1.22 -3.81
CA VAL A 21 -7.88 1.64 -2.40
C VAL A 21 -8.69 0.64 -1.59
N GLY A 22 -9.87 0.23 -2.07
CA GLY A 22 -10.68 -0.78 -1.39
C GLY A 22 -9.94 -2.11 -1.21
N GLU A 23 -9.22 -2.55 -2.24
CA GLU A 23 -8.45 -3.80 -2.18
C GLU A 23 -7.26 -3.73 -1.20
N VAL A 24 -6.49 -2.63 -1.18
CA VAL A 24 -5.35 -2.53 -0.27
C VAL A 24 -5.79 -2.42 1.18
N VAL A 25 -6.91 -1.73 1.46
CA VAL A 25 -7.48 -1.64 2.82
C VAL A 25 -7.93 -3.02 3.30
N GLU A 26 -8.73 -3.73 2.50
CA GLU A 26 -9.22 -5.08 2.85
C GLU A 26 -8.05 -6.05 3.12
N ARG A 27 -7.02 -6.02 2.27
CA ARG A 27 -5.84 -6.88 2.43
C ARG A 27 -5.01 -6.49 3.65
N ALA A 28 -4.82 -5.20 3.90
CA ALA A 28 -4.05 -4.72 5.04
C ALA A 28 -4.74 -5.06 6.37
N GLU A 29 -6.05 -4.86 6.49
CA GLU A 29 -6.82 -5.18 7.70
C GLU A 29 -6.84 -6.69 7.97
N ARG A 30 -7.04 -7.51 6.93
CA ARG A 30 -6.96 -8.98 7.05
C ARG A 30 -5.59 -9.43 7.55
N SER A 31 -4.52 -8.79 7.08
CA SER A 31 -3.15 -9.07 7.52
C SER A 31 -2.88 -8.56 8.94
N LEU A 32 -3.46 -7.42 9.32
CA LEU A 32 -3.30 -6.82 10.65
C LEU A 32 -4.06 -7.61 11.72
N GLN A 33 -5.12 -8.34 11.33
CA GLN A 33 -6.03 -9.09 12.18
C GLN A 33 -6.64 -8.23 13.31
N ALA A 34 -6.74 -6.93 13.04
CA ALA A 34 -7.27 -5.90 13.92
C ALA A 34 -7.62 -4.67 13.06
N PRO A 35 -8.55 -3.81 13.52
CA PRO A 35 -8.74 -2.49 12.92
C PRO A 35 -7.45 -1.67 13.07
N ALA A 36 -7.12 -0.88 12.05
CA ALA A 36 -5.96 0.01 12.08
C ALA A 36 -6.30 1.34 12.77
N ASP A 37 -5.47 1.76 13.73
CA ASP A 37 -5.56 3.10 14.33
C ASP A 37 -5.01 4.20 13.40
N LEU A 38 -4.12 3.84 12.47
CA LEU A 38 -3.52 4.72 11.49
C LEU A 38 -3.34 4.02 10.14
N GLY A 39 -3.80 4.67 9.07
CA GLY A 39 -3.61 4.21 7.68
C GLY A 39 -2.78 5.21 6.88
N LEU A 40 -1.74 4.73 6.20
CA LEU A 40 -0.96 5.50 5.23
C LEU A 40 -1.17 4.91 3.84
N VAL A 41 -1.68 5.71 2.90
CA VAL A 41 -1.93 5.29 1.52
C VAL A 41 -1.06 6.10 0.58
N PHE A 42 -0.21 5.41 -0.18
CA PHE A 42 0.62 6.03 -1.21
C PHE A 42 -0.01 5.78 -2.59
N ILE A 43 -0.39 6.86 -3.27
CA ILE A 43 -1.00 6.81 -4.61
C ILE A 43 -0.04 7.46 -5.59
N SER A 44 0.34 6.72 -6.61
CA SER A 44 1.13 7.25 -7.72
C SER A 44 0.76 6.53 -9.00
N SER A 45 0.53 7.31 -10.06
CA SER A 45 0.26 6.82 -11.42
C SER A 45 1.50 6.20 -12.09
N ALA A 46 2.67 6.35 -11.48
CA ALA A 46 3.97 5.95 -12.02
C ALA A 46 4.83 5.18 -11.00
N PHE A 47 4.25 4.65 -9.92
CA PHE A 47 5.04 3.94 -8.90
C PHE A 47 5.75 2.70 -9.44
N ALA A 48 5.14 2.05 -10.44
CA ALA A 48 5.73 0.96 -11.22
C ALA A 48 6.17 1.39 -12.62
N SER A 49 6.20 2.70 -12.92
CA SER A 49 6.85 3.16 -14.14
C SER A 49 8.34 2.88 -13.99
N GLU A 50 8.80 1.83 -14.66
CA GLU A 50 10.20 1.62 -15.04
C GLU A 50 10.61 2.74 -16.01
N TYR A 51 10.54 4.00 -15.57
CA TYR A 51 11.20 5.08 -16.28
C TYR A 51 12.68 4.80 -16.10
N SER A 52 13.28 4.25 -17.16
CA SER A 52 14.71 3.99 -17.22
C SER A 52 15.40 5.28 -16.79
N ARG A 53 16.05 5.27 -15.62
CA ARG A 53 16.92 6.36 -15.19
C ARG A 53 18.12 6.35 -16.11
N LEU A 54 17.94 6.85 -17.34
CA LEU A 54 19.03 7.18 -18.24
C LEU A 54 19.73 8.39 -17.64
N LEU A 55 20.61 8.14 -16.68
CA LEU A 55 21.66 9.08 -16.32
C LEU A 55 22.69 9.01 -17.45
N PRO A 56 22.90 10.08 -18.24
CA PRO A 56 24.05 10.14 -19.12
C PRO A 56 25.30 10.21 -18.22
N LEU A 57 26.23 9.28 -18.44
CA LEU A 57 27.59 9.35 -17.91
C LEU A 57 28.33 10.55 -18.52
#